data_AF-A0AAJ2NU77-F1
#
_entry.id   AF-A0AAJ2NU77-F1
#
_cell.length_a   1.000
_cell.length_b   1.000
_cell.length_c   1.000
_cell.angle_alpha   90.00
_cell.angle_beta   90.00
_cell.angle_gamma   90.00
#
_symmetry.space_group_name_H-M   'P 1'
#
loop_
_entity.id
_entity.type
_entity.pdbx_description
1 polymer ?
#
loop_
_entity_poly.entity_id
_entity_poly.type
_entity_poly.pdbx_seq_one_letter_code
_entity_poly.pdbx_strand_id
1 'polypeptide(L)'
;MAESMVVESGASARGSVAPDGRTRGVLPATVLTEVCAPWVVLTVGSVHLGRAVGSTGWGLATAAGLGIVPQAAITWRVRRKALSDHHVTRREDRPLVIVGIAGSVATLLAAQRWGDAPDELQRMTRAALVALGVAGAATLRIKVSFHTAVLSGAVAVLARELSPRYWRLLALVPTVAWARVRISHHTPAETALGAVIGVACGSLAGAGHR
;
A
#
# COMPACT_ATOMS: atom_id res chain seq x y z
N MET A 1 -65.61 -10.31 -26.07
CA MET A 1 -64.34 -10.99 -26.40
C MET A 1 -63.42 -10.81 -25.22
N ALA A 2 -62.96 -11.93 -24.68
CA ALA A 2 -62.11 -12.06 -23.52
C ALA A 2 -60.62 -11.99 -23.88
N GLU A 3 -59.80 -11.52 -22.94
CA GLU A 3 -58.43 -11.96 -22.55
C GLU A 3 -57.88 -10.90 -21.56
N SER A 4 -57.88 -11.14 -20.24
CA SER A 4 -56.73 -11.59 -19.41
C SER A 4 -55.45 -10.79 -19.66
N MET A 5 -54.72 -10.23 -18.68
CA MET A 5 -54.03 -10.94 -17.57
C MET A 5 -53.34 -9.85 -16.70
N VAL A 6 -53.67 -9.70 -15.41
CA VAL A 6 -52.93 -10.19 -14.23
C VAL A 6 -51.44 -9.76 -14.15
N VAL A 7 -51.15 -8.85 -13.20
CA VAL A 7 -50.11 -8.83 -12.14
C VAL A 7 -48.70 -9.36 -12.48
N GLU A 8 -47.65 -8.55 -12.24
CA GLU A 8 -46.67 -8.81 -11.16
C GLU A 8 -45.68 -7.66 -10.90
N SER A 9 -45.60 -7.32 -9.61
CA SER A 9 -44.53 -6.59 -8.93
C SER A 9 -43.25 -7.43 -8.91
N GLY A 10 -42.08 -6.80 -9.04
CA GLY A 10 -40.81 -7.50 -8.94
C GLY A 10 -39.60 -6.59 -8.74
N ALA A 11 -39.44 -6.03 -7.55
CA ALA A 11 -38.12 -5.66 -7.06
C ALA A 11 -37.29 -6.95 -6.87
N SER A 12 -36.14 -7.08 -7.54
CA SER A 12 -35.12 -8.04 -7.12
C SER A 12 -33.73 -7.64 -7.64
N ALA A 13 -32.88 -7.32 -6.68
CA ALA A 13 -31.44 -7.28 -6.84
C ALA A 13 -30.94 -8.60 -7.41
N ARG A 14 -30.31 -8.58 -8.60
CA ARG A 14 -29.46 -9.67 -9.06
C ARG A 14 -28.22 -9.10 -9.73
N GLY A 15 -27.08 -9.40 -9.12
CA GLY A 15 -25.77 -9.19 -9.71
C GLY A 15 -25.68 -9.85 -11.08
N SER A 16 -24.93 -9.22 -11.97
CA SER A 16 -24.64 -9.72 -13.30
C SER A 16 -23.86 -11.04 -13.21
N VAL A 17 -24.56 -12.15 -13.40
CA VAL A 17 -23.99 -13.49 -13.54
C VAL A 17 -23.42 -13.62 -14.96
N ALA A 18 -22.13 -13.98 -15.07
CA ALA A 18 -21.53 -14.35 -16.34
C ALA A 18 -22.01 -15.76 -16.77
N PRO A 19 -22.06 -16.08 -18.08
CA PRO A 19 -22.79 -17.24 -18.59
C PRO A 19 -22.12 -18.59 -18.33
N ASP A 20 -20.90 -18.60 -17.77
CA ASP A 20 -20.21 -19.82 -17.38
C ASP A 20 -20.20 -19.95 -15.86
N GLY A 21 -20.90 -20.95 -15.32
CA GLY A 21 -21.03 -21.26 -13.89
C GLY A 21 -19.73 -21.62 -13.15
N ARG A 22 -18.57 -21.12 -13.59
CA ARG A 22 -17.35 -21.10 -12.81
C ARG A 22 -17.45 -19.97 -11.80
N THR A 23 -17.51 -20.30 -10.52
CA THR A 23 -17.01 -19.38 -9.49
C THR A 23 -15.65 -18.89 -9.98
N ARG A 24 -15.49 -17.58 -10.23
CA ARG A 24 -14.17 -17.00 -10.53
C ARG A 24 -13.32 -17.25 -9.29
N GLY A 25 -12.63 -18.40 -9.25
CA GLY A 25 -11.70 -18.71 -8.17
C GLY A 25 -10.77 -17.53 -8.04
N VAL A 26 -10.66 -16.97 -6.84
CA VAL A 26 -9.79 -15.82 -6.61
C VAL A 26 -8.39 -16.25 -7.03
N LEU A 27 -7.85 -15.64 -8.08
CA LEU A 27 -6.54 -16.03 -8.60
C LEU A 27 -5.51 -15.89 -7.47
N PRO A 28 -4.57 -16.84 -7.28
CA PRO A 28 -3.55 -16.75 -6.23
C PRO A 28 -2.78 -15.43 -6.22
N ALA A 29 -2.56 -14.84 -7.40
CA ALA A 29 -1.93 -13.54 -7.55
C ALA A 29 -2.74 -12.37 -6.96
N THR A 30 -4.08 -12.45 -7.00
CA THR A 30 -4.97 -11.46 -6.38
C THR A 30 -4.87 -11.54 -4.87
N VAL A 31 -4.97 -12.74 -4.29
CA VAL A 31 -4.81 -12.93 -2.83
C VAL A 31 -3.45 -12.42 -2.36
N LEU A 32 -2.38 -12.81 -3.07
CA LEU A 32 -1.03 -12.38 -2.73
C LEU A 32 -0.86 -10.86 -2.80
N THR A 33 -1.48 -10.21 -3.80
CA THR A 33 -1.46 -8.76 -3.90
C THR A 33 -2.15 -8.09 -2.71
N GLU A 34 -3.32 -8.58 -2.30
CA GLU A 34 -4.06 -7.98 -1.20
C GLU A 34 -3.34 -8.18 0.15
N VAL A 35 -2.81 -9.39 0.40
CA VAL A 35 -2.04 -9.69 1.62
C VAL A 35 -0.73 -8.91 1.67
N CYS A 36 -0.08 -8.71 0.52
CA CYS A 36 1.14 -7.90 0.42
C CYS A 36 0.87 -6.46 -0.01
N ALA A 37 -0.36 -5.96 0.19
CA ALA A 37 -0.69 -4.59 -0.14
C ALA A 37 0.15 -3.64 0.74
N PRO A 38 0.56 -2.46 0.22
CA PRO A 38 1.40 -1.53 0.95
C PRO A 38 0.91 -1.20 2.36
N TRP A 39 -0.40 -1.02 2.53
CA TRP A 39 -0.99 -0.71 3.83
C TRP A 39 -0.85 -1.87 4.82
N VAL A 40 -1.02 -3.12 4.39
CA VAL A 40 -0.84 -4.31 5.25
C VAL A 40 0.61 -4.43 5.69
N VAL A 41 1.55 -4.32 4.75
CA VAL A 41 3.00 -4.40 5.03
C VAL A 41 3.41 -3.33 6.04
N LEU A 42 2.98 -2.08 5.84
CA LEU A 42 3.30 -0.97 6.74
C LEU A 42 2.63 -1.14 8.09
N THR A 43 1.36 -1.56 8.14
CA THR A 43 0.67 -1.83 9.41
C THR A 43 1.37 -2.91 10.22
N VAL A 44 1.65 -4.07 9.62
CA VAL A 44 2.32 -5.19 10.31
C VAL A 44 3.74 -4.79 10.71
N GLY A 45 4.51 -4.19 9.79
CA GLY A 45 5.89 -3.76 10.05
C GLY A 45 5.99 -2.73 11.18
N SER A 46 5.09 -1.74 11.21
CA SER A 46 5.07 -0.70 12.24
C SER A 46 4.64 -1.22 13.60
N VAL A 47 3.62 -2.08 13.67
CA VAL A 47 3.21 -2.72 14.94
C VAL A 47 4.35 -3.59 15.47
N HIS A 48 4.96 -4.39 14.61
CA HIS A 48 6.08 -5.24 14.97
C HIS A 48 7.28 -4.44 15.49
N LEU A 49 7.68 -3.39 14.76
CA LEU A 49 8.76 -2.49 15.18
C LEU A 49 8.45 -1.83 16.52
N GLY A 50 7.24 -1.29 16.68
CA GLY A 50 6.82 -0.64 17.93
C GLY A 50 6.82 -1.58 19.12
N ARG A 51 6.37 -2.83 18.96
CA ARG A 51 6.46 -3.84 20.01
C ARG A 51 7.92 -4.18 20.36
N ALA A 52 8.77 -4.32 19.35
CA ALA A 52 10.17 -4.68 19.54
C ALA A 52 10.97 -3.59 20.27
N VAL A 53 10.63 -2.32 20.10
CA VAL A 53 11.27 -1.19 20.80
C VAL A 53 10.53 -0.76 22.08
N GLY A 54 9.57 -1.56 22.56
CA GLY A 54 8.85 -1.28 23.80
C GLY A 54 7.83 -0.12 23.72
N SER A 55 7.48 0.34 22.52
CA SER A 55 6.55 1.45 22.30
C SER A 55 5.37 1.05 21.43
N THR A 56 4.47 0.24 22.01
CA THR A 56 3.28 -0.26 21.28
C THR A 56 2.36 0.88 20.84
N GLY A 57 2.19 1.94 21.65
CA GLY A 57 1.37 3.10 21.31
C GLY A 57 1.86 3.81 20.05
N TRP A 58 3.16 4.15 19.99
CA TRP A 58 3.74 4.74 18.79
C TRP A 58 3.79 3.76 17.61
N GLY A 59 3.95 2.46 17.86
CA GLY A 59 3.82 1.42 16.82
C GLY A 59 2.45 1.43 16.15
N LEU A 60 1.37 1.51 16.94
CA LEU A 60 0.00 1.61 16.45
C LEU A 60 -0.26 2.94 15.73
N ALA A 61 0.22 4.06 16.28
CA ALA A 61 0.11 5.36 15.61
C ALA A 61 0.83 5.36 14.25
N THR A 62 2.01 4.72 14.18
CA THR A 62 2.78 4.58 12.93
C THR A 62 2.03 3.70 11.93
N ALA A 63 1.48 2.58 12.38
CA ALA A 63 0.67 1.68 11.56
C ALA A 63 -0.59 2.38 11.01
N ALA A 64 -1.22 3.24 11.81
CA ALA A 64 -2.35 4.05 11.39
C ALA A 64 -1.95 5.08 10.34
N GLY A 65 -0.92 5.90 10.60
CA GLY A 65 -0.52 7.00 9.72
C GLY A 65 0.15 6.57 8.42
N LEU A 66 0.87 5.44 8.41
CA LEU A 66 1.53 4.91 7.20
C LEU A 66 0.63 3.98 6.37
N GLY A 67 -0.26 3.21 7.02
CA GLY A 67 -1.08 2.19 6.36
C GLY A 67 -2.56 2.53 6.34
N ILE A 68 -3.20 2.50 7.51
CA ILE A 68 -4.66 2.48 7.64
C ILE A 68 -5.30 3.78 7.14
N VAL A 69 -4.81 4.94 7.59
CA VAL A 69 -5.36 6.25 7.24
C VAL A 69 -5.19 6.55 5.74
N PRO A 70 -4.00 6.39 5.13
CA PRO A 70 -3.84 6.47 3.68
C PRO A 70 -4.80 5.57 2.90
N GLN A 71 -4.93 4.30 3.30
CA GLN A 71 -5.79 3.34 2.61
C GLN A 71 -7.27 3.69 2.76
N ALA A 72 -7.70 4.12 3.95
CA ALA A 72 -9.06 4.57 4.20
C ALA A 72 -9.38 5.83 3.37
N ALA A 73 -8.45 6.78 3.29
CA ALA A 73 -8.61 7.99 2.48
C ALA A 73 -8.74 7.67 0.99
N ILE A 74 -7.91 6.76 0.46
CA ILE A 74 -8.01 6.28 -0.93
C ILE A 74 -9.38 5.63 -1.16
N THR A 75 -9.76 4.68 -0.30
CA THR A 75 -11.02 3.94 -0.42
C THR A 75 -12.23 4.86 -0.34
N TRP A 76 -12.21 5.84 0.56
CA TRP A 76 -13.27 6.83 0.71
C TRP A 76 -13.43 7.71 -0.54
N ARG A 77 -12.32 8.18 -1.13
CA ARG A 77 -12.36 8.95 -2.39
C ARG A 77 -12.92 8.14 -3.55
N VAL A 78 -12.51 6.87 -3.68
CA VAL A 78 -13.03 5.94 -4.69
C VAL A 78 -14.54 5.73 -4.51
N ARG A 79 -15.00 5.52 -3.27
CA ARG A 79 -16.42 5.27 -2.97
C ARG A 79 -17.33 6.47 -3.20
N ARG A 80 -16.84 7.69 -2.97
CA ARG A 80 -17.66 8.91 -3.12
C ARG A 80 -17.92 9.33 -4.57
N LYS A 81 -17.41 8.59 -5.58
CA LYS A 81 -17.52 8.95 -7.02
C LYS A 81 -17.18 10.42 -7.32
N ALA A 82 -16.39 11.06 -6.46
CA ALA A 82 -15.82 12.39 -6.73
C ALA A 82 -14.74 12.31 -7.83
N LEU A 83 -14.42 11.10 -8.29
CA LEU A 83 -13.77 10.79 -9.54
C LEU A 83 -14.84 10.17 -10.46
N SER A 84 -15.12 10.83 -11.57
CA SER A 84 -16.21 10.54 -12.49
C SER A 84 -16.16 9.17 -13.18
N ASP A 85 -15.20 8.30 -12.85
CA ASP A 85 -15.16 6.95 -13.40
C ASP A 85 -14.49 5.93 -12.48
N HIS A 86 -14.99 4.70 -12.51
CA HIS A 86 -14.70 3.55 -11.63
C HIS A 86 -13.28 2.95 -11.82
N HIS A 87 -12.38 3.75 -12.37
CA HIS A 87 -11.05 3.39 -12.80
C HIS A 87 -10.10 4.44 -12.22
N VAL A 88 -9.37 4.11 -11.15
CA VAL A 88 -8.18 4.88 -10.73
C VAL A 88 -7.05 4.63 -11.75
N THR A 89 -7.32 4.93 -13.01
CA THR A 89 -6.46 4.68 -14.17
C THR A 89 -5.96 6.00 -14.76
N ARG A 90 -6.60 7.13 -14.40
CA ARG A 90 -6.20 8.44 -14.88
C ARG A 90 -4.99 8.93 -14.10
N ARG A 91 -3.88 9.14 -14.81
CA ARG A 91 -2.59 9.58 -14.23
C ARG A 91 -2.71 10.92 -13.47
N GLU A 92 -3.69 11.72 -13.85
CA GLU A 92 -4.09 13.02 -13.30
C GLU A 92 -4.56 13.00 -11.83
N ASP A 93 -5.09 11.88 -11.31
CA ASP A 93 -5.52 11.81 -9.89
C ASP A 93 -4.39 11.40 -8.94
N ARG A 94 -3.27 10.90 -9.47
CA ARG A 94 -2.14 10.39 -8.69
C ARG A 94 -1.43 11.47 -7.86
N PRO A 95 -1.18 12.69 -8.36
CA PRO A 95 -0.54 13.74 -7.57
C PRO A 95 -1.35 14.09 -6.32
N LEU A 96 -2.68 14.21 -6.45
CA LEU A 96 -3.54 14.55 -5.31
C LEU A 96 -3.53 13.46 -4.23
N VAL A 97 -3.55 12.18 -4.65
CA VAL A 97 -3.43 11.05 -3.72
C VAL A 97 -2.06 11.05 -3.05
N ILE A 98 -0.97 11.17 -3.82
CA ILE A 98 0.40 11.18 -3.30
C ILE A 98 0.60 12.33 -2.31
N VAL A 99 0.14 13.54 -2.62
CA VAL A 99 0.21 14.71 -1.72
C VAL A 99 -0.60 14.46 -0.45
N GLY A 100 -1.80 13.88 -0.55
CA GLY A 100 -2.61 13.53 0.63
C GLY A 100 -1.92 12.50 1.53
N ILE A 101 -1.30 11.46 0.95
CA ILE A 101 -0.53 10.47 1.70
C ILE A 101 0.70 11.15 2.33
N ALA A 102 1.44 11.96 1.57
CA ALA A 102 2.62 12.67 2.06
C ALA A 102 2.26 13.59 3.24
N GLY A 103 1.12 14.29 3.18
CA GLY A 103 0.59 15.09 4.28
C GLY A 103 0.35 14.23 5.53
N SER A 104 -0.36 13.11 5.40
CA SER A 104 -0.59 12.17 6.51
C SER A 104 0.72 11.68 7.14
N VAL A 105 1.67 11.27 6.31
CA VAL A 105 2.96 10.74 6.76
C VAL A 105 3.81 11.86 7.41
N ALA A 106 3.79 13.07 6.86
CA ALA A 106 4.50 14.22 7.43
C ALA A 106 3.91 14.66 8.77
N THR A 107 2.58 14.68 8.90
CA THR A 107 1.90 14.96 10.18
C THR A 107 2.25 13.91 11.24
N LEU A 108 2.26 12.62 10.87
CA LEU A 108 2.73 11.55 11.77
C LEU A 108 4.18 11.78 12.19
N LEU A 109 5.08 12.10 11.26
CA LEU A 109 6.48 12.35 11.57
C LEU A 109 6.64 13.55 12.52
N ALA A 110 5.89 14.62 12.32
CA ALA A 110 5.89 15.77 13.22
C ALA A 110 5.39 15.40 14.62
N ALA A 111 4.30 14.64 14.71
CA ALA A 111 3.77 14.15 15.99
C ALA A 111 4.81 13.27 16.72
N GLN A 112 5.48 12.37 16.01
CA GLN A 112 6.53 11.52 16.56
C GLN A 112 7.72 12.34 17.10
N ARG A 113 8.07 13.46 16.46
CA ARG A 113 9.15 14.35 16.88
C ARG A 113 8.81 15.16 18.13
N TRP A 114 7.55 15.53 18.30
CA TRP A 114 7.10 16.32 19.45
C TRP A 114 6.66 15.48 20.65
N GLY A 115 6.28 14.22 20.42
CA GLY A 115 5.80 13.31 21.47
C GLY A 115 6.81 12.23 21.87
N ASP A 116 8.11 12.48 21.66
CA ASP A 116 9.21 11.60 22.06
C ASP A 116 9.04 10.14 21.61
N ALA A 117 8.61 9.94 20.36
CA ALA A 117 8.53 8.60 19.80
C ALA A 117 9.95 8.01 19.64
N PRO A 118 10.13 6.68 19.83
CA PRO A 118 11.41 6.03 19.58
C PRO A 118 11.97 6.34 18.19
N ASP A 119 13.28 6.57 18.11
CA ASP A 119 13.92 6.99 16.87
C ASP A 119 13.74 5.97 15.74
N GLU A 120 13.63 4.68 16.05
CA GLU A 120 13.40 3.61 15.07
C GLU A 120 12.09 3.85 14.30
N LEU A 121 11.03 4.24 15.01
CA LEU A 121 9.72 4.55 14.40
C LEU A 121 9.77 5.85 13.61
N GLN A 122 10.51 6.86 14.09
CA GLN A 122 10.74 8.09 13.33
C GLN A 122 11.50 7.82 12.04
N ARG A 123 12.54 6.97 12.09
CA ARG A 123 13.33 6.57 10.93
C ARG A 123 12.50 5.73 9.95
N MET A 124 11.59 4.87 10.43
CA MET A 124 10.62 4.17 9.58
C MET A 124 9.71 5.16 8.83
N THR A 125 9.09 6.11 9.56
CA THR A 125 8.21 7.12 8.95
C THR A 125 8.96 8.00 7.96
N ARG A 126 10.17 8.43 8.31
CA ARG A 126 11.04 9.23 7.42
C ARG A 126 11.42 8.45 6.15
N ALA A 127 11.79 7.18 6.29
CA ALA A 127 12.07 6.31 5.15
C ALA A 127 10.86 6.15 4.23
N ALA A 128 9.66 5.96 4.79
CA ALA A 128 8.42 5.89 4.03
C ALA A 128 8.14 7.20 3.27
N LEU A 129 8.35 8.37 3.91
CA LEU A 129 8.15 9.68 3.28
C LEU A 129 9.15 9.91 2.12
N VAL A 130 10.43 9.60 2.33
CA VAL A 130 11.45 9.70 1.28
C VAL A 130 11.15 8.73 0.13
N ALA A 131 10.81 7.48 0.43
CA ALA A 131 10.45 6.49 -0.58
C ALA A 131 9.21 6.91 -1.38
N LEU A 132 8.20 7.49 -0.73
CA LEU A 132 7.02 8.04 -1.40
C LEU A 132 7.39 9.18 -2.35
N GLY A 133 8.27 10.08 -1.92
CA GLY A 133 8.77 11.17 -2.76
C GLY A 133 9.54 10.66 -3.98
N VAL A 134 10.49 9.75 -3.77
CA VAL A 134 11.33 9.17 -4.83
C VAL A 134 10.49 8.33 -5.80
N ALA A 135 9.68 7.40 -5.30
CA ALA A 135 8.83 6.56 -6.13
C ALA A 135 7.72 7.36 -6.82
N GLY A 136 7.16 8.37 -6.15
CA GLY A 136 6.18 9.29 -6.71
C GLY A 136 6.76 10.11 -7.87
N ALA A 137 7.94 10.69 -7.69
CA ALA A 137 8.65 11.43 -8.74
C ALA A 137 9.04 10.50 -9.91
N ALA A 138 9.53 9.29 -9.62
CA ALA A 138 9.84 8.30 -10.64
C ALA A 138 8.59 7.88 -11.43
N THR A 139 7.43 7.80 -10.75
CA THR A 139 6.12 7.46 -11.35
C THR A 139 5.64 8.49 -12.38
N LEU A 140 6.21 9.69 -12.42
CA LEU A 140 5.97 10.66 -13.49
C LEU A 140 6.56 10.21 -14.84
N ARG A 141 7.61 9.37 -14.83
CA ARG A 141 8.31 8.89 -16.04
C ARG A 141 8.15 7.40 -16.28
N ILE A 142 8.20 6.59 -15.23
CA ILE A 142 8.19 5.11 -15.28
C ILE A 142 7.20 4.59 -14.24
N LYS A 143 6.32 3.65 -14.58
CA LYS A 143 5.28 3.14 -13.65
C LYS A 143 5.88 2.22 -12.58
N VAL A 144 6.52 2.81 -11.56
CA VAL A 144 7.13 2.08 -10.43
C VAL A 144 6.07 1.30 -9.65
N SER A 145 6.41 0.08 -9.23
CA SER A 145 5.52 -0.72 -8.37
C SER A 145 5.68 -0.34 -6.89
N PHE A 146 4.67 0.34 -6.33
CA PHE A 146 4.65 0.67 -4.89
C PHE A 146 4.60 -0.58 -3.99
N HIS A 147 4.08 -1.71 -4.46
CA HIS A 147 4.06 -2.96 -3.66
C HIS A 147 5.47 -3.46 -3.39
N THR A 148 6.32 -3.54 -4.43
CA THR A 148 7.69 -3.99 -4.24
C THR A 148 8.54 -2.96 -3.53
N ALA A 149 8.32 -1.66 -3.77
CA ALA A 149 9.01 -0.58 -3.05
C ALA A 149 8.71 -0.56 -1.55
N VAL A 150 7.44 -0.69 -1.17
CA VAL A 150 7.05 -0.68 0.24
C VAL A 150 7.50 -1.96 0.95
N LEU A 151 7.36 -3.13 0.31
CA LEU A 151 7.84 -4.39 0.86
C LEU A 151 9.34 -4.36 1.12
N SER A 152 10.14 -4.01 0.11
CA SER A 152 11.60 -4.03 0.25
C SER A 152 12.10 -2.94 1.19
N GLY A 153 11.46 -1.77 1.20
CA GLY A 153 11.77 -0.68 2.13
C GLY A 153 11.44 -1.00 3.58
N ALA A 154 10.29 -1.60 3.85
CA ALA A 154 9.93 -2.07 5.19
C ALA A 154 10.93 -3.13 5.69
N VAL A 155 11.28 -4.09 4.82
CA VAL A 155 12.32 -5.09 5.13
C VAL A 155 13.66 -4.44 5.44
N ALA A 156 14.10 -3.46 4.65
CA ALA A 156 15.35 -2.74 4.87
C ALA A 156 15.37 -1.97 6.21
N VAL A 157 14.26 -1.32 6.58
CA VAL A 157 14.13 -0.66 7.88
C VAL A 157 14.20 -1.67 9.01
N LEU A 158 13.41 -2.75 8.98
CA LEU A 158 13.44 -3.78 10.03
C LEU A 158 14.82 -4.43 10.14
N ALA A 159 15.51 -4.63 9.02
CA ALA A 159 16.86 -5.18 9.02
C ALA A 159 17.87 -4.27 9.71
N ARG A 160 17.72 -2.96 9.52
CA ARG A 160 18.59 -1.94 10.10
C ARG A 160 18.30 -1.69 11.59
N GLU A 161 17.02 -1.62 11.96
CA GLU A 161 16.60 -1.25 13.32
C GLU A 161 16.59 -2.42 14.30
N LEU A 162 16.25 -3.63 13.82
CA LEU A 162 16.06 -4.78 14.71
C LEU A 162 17.13 -5.86 14.51
N SER A 163 17.34 -6.32 13.28
CA SER A 163 18.31 -7.40 13.01
C SER A 163 18.58 -7.60 11.52
N PRO A 164 19.84 -7.77 11.08
CA PRO A 164 20.16 -8.10 9.68
C PRO A 164 19.44 -9.34 9.12
N ARG A 165 18.93 -10.23 9.99
CA ARG A 165 18.15 -11.42 9.59
C ARG A 165 16.90 -11.09 8.77
N TYR A 166 16.31 -9.89 8.94
CA TYR A 166 15.13 -9.49 8.15
C TYR A 166 15.42 -9.40 6.66
N TRP A 167 16.68 -9.24 6.21
CA TRP A 167 17.03 -9.27 4.78
C TRP A 167 16.57 -10.55 4.06
N ARG A 168 16.42 -11.67 4.79
CA ARG A 168 15.86 -12.92 4.23
C ARG A 168 14.44 -12.73 3.68
N LEU A 169 13.66 -11.78 4.20
CA LEU A 169 12.32 -11.47 3.71
C LEU A 169 12.32 -10.82 2.32
N LEU A 170 13.46 -10.34 1.81
CA LEU A 170 13.54 -9.92 0.41
C LEU A 170 13.26 -11.06 -0.57
N ALA A 171 13.37 -12.33 -0.14
CA ALA A 171 12.93 -13.48 -0.93
C ALA A 171 11.42 -13.46 -1.26
N LEU A 172 10.62 -12.63 -0.59
CA LEU A 172 9.20 -12.42 -0.91
C LEU A 172 9.01 -11.47 -2.11
N VAL A 173 10.00 -10.64 -2.45
CA VAL A 173 9.90 -9.63 -3.51
C VAL A 173 9.63 -10.27 -4.89
N PRO A 174 10.33 -11.35 -5.33
CA PRO A 174 10.02 -12.01 -6.59
C PRO A 174 8.57 -12.53 -6.66
N THR A 175 8.04 -13.07 -5.57
CA THR A 175 6.67 -13.59 -5.52
C THR A 175 5.65 -12.47 -5.67
N VAL A 176 5.86 -11.34 -4.97
CA VAL A 176 5.02 -10.15 -5.12
C VAL A 176 5.16 -9.55 -6.52
N ALA A 177 6.38 -9.44 -7.04
CA ALA A 177 6.65 -8.94 -8.39
C ALA A 177 5.91 -9.77 -9.45
N TRP A 178 5.96 -11.10 -9.36
CA TRP A 178 5.21 -12.02 -10.22
C TRP A 178 3.71 -11.70 -10.21
N ALA A 179 3.11 -11.55 -9.02
CA ALA A 179 1.70 -11.21 -8.91
C ALA A 179 1.39 -9.86 -9.58
N ARG A 180 2.23 -8.83 -9.35
CA ARG A 180 2.05 -7.49 -9.94
C ARG A 180 2.16 -7.49 -11.46
N VAL A 181 3.11 -8.23 -12.02
CA VAL A 181 3.26 -8.40 -13.47
C VAL A 181 2.02 -9.10 -14.04
N ARG A 182 1.53 -10.13 -13.36
CA ARG A 182 0.38 -10.92 -13.83
C ARG A 182 -0.97 -10.19 -13.78
N ILE A 183 -1.22 -9.36 -12.77
CA ILE A 183 -2.57 -8.79 -12.54
C ILE A 183 -2.67 -7.27 -12.69
N SER A 184 -1.57 -6.54 -12.85
CA SER A 184 -1.60 -5.06 -12.80
C SER A 184 -0.82 -4.37 -13.91
N HIS A 185 -0.53 -5.12 -14.99
CA HIS A 185 0.21 -4.63 -16.17
C HIS A 185 1.49 -3.90 -15.76
N HIS A 186 2.29 -4.54 -14.89
CA HIS A 186 3.64 -4.09 -14.59
C HIS A 186 4.65 -4.91 -15.39
N THR A 187 5.80 -4.33 -15.66
CA THR A 187 6.95 -5.09 -16.19
C THR A 187 7.86 -5.56 -15.05
N PRO A 188 8.67 -6.62 -15.26
CA PRO A 188 9.69 -7.01 -14.28
C PRO A 188 10.63 -5.86 -13.92
N ALA A 189 11.01 -5.03 -14.90
CA ALA A 189 11.86 -3.86 -14.68
C ALA A 189 11.21 -2.82 -13.75
N GLU A 190 9.92 -2.54 -13.92
CA GLU A 190 9.17 -1.63 -13.02
C GLU A 190 9.10 -2.15 -11.58
N THR A 191 8.94 -3.47 -11.41
CA THR A 191 8.92 -4.10 -10.08
C THR A 191 10.31 -4.12 -9.43
N ALA A 192 11.36 -4.37 -10.22
CA ALA A 192 12.75 -4.34 -9.77
C ALA A 192 13.17 -2.92 -9.37
N LEU A 193 12.84 -1.91 -10.18
CA LEU A 193 13.09 -0.51 -9.86
C LEU A 193 12.40 -0.11 -8.55
N GLY A 194 11.15 -0.53 -8.35
CA GLY A 194 10.46 -0.33 -7.08
C GLY A 194 11.21 -0.96 -5.92
N ALA A 195 11.64 -2.22 -6.05
CA ALA A 195 12.38 -2.90 -5.00
C ALA A 195 13.71 -2.20 -4.66
N VAL A 196 14.47 -1.75 -5.67
CA VAL A 196 15.73 -1.00 -5.49
C VAL A 196 15.49 0.33 -4.78
N ILE A 197 14.49 1.10 -5.20
CA ILE A 197 14.10 2.36 -4.54
C ILE A 197 13.77 2.10 -3.08
N GLY A 198 12.96 1.07 -2.80
CA GLY A 198 12.56 0.69 -1.45
C GLY A 198 13.76 0.36 -0.56
N VAL A 199 14.66 -0.53 -1.00
CA VAL A 199 15.88 -0.89 -0.25
C VAL A 199 16.73 0.35 0.00
N ALA A 200 17.01 1.13 -1.05
CA ALA A 200 17.85 2.32 -0.94
C ALA A 200 17.27 3.33 0.07
N CYS A 201 15.98 3.67 -0.04
CA CYS A 201 15.34 4.60 0.88
C CYS A 201 15.27 4.04 2.31
N GLY A 202 14.94 2.76 2.49
CA GLY A 202 14.86 2.12 3.81
C GLY A 202 16.21 2.04 4.54
N SER A 203 17.29 1.79 3.78
CA SER A 203 18.65 1.75 4.29
C SER A 203 19.24 3.14 4.55
N LEU A 204 19.06 4.09 3.63
CA LEU A 204 19.75 5.39 3.65
C LEU A 204 19.00 6.46 4.46
N ALA A 205 17.67 6.47 4.44
CA ALA A 205 16.89 7.50 5.14
C ALA A 205 17.04 7.42 6.66
N GLY A 206 17.58 6.33 7.20
CA GLY A 206 17.86 6.17 8.63
C GLY A 206 19.30 6.45 9.06
N ALA A 207 20.23 6.69 8.14
CA ALA A 207 21.66 6.78 8.43
C ALA A 207 22.12 8.13 9.04
N GLY A 208 21.19 9.08 9.26
CA GLY A 208 21.48 10.38 9.86
C GLY A 208 21.17 10.43 11.36
N HIS A 209 22.13 11.01 12.09
CA HIS A 209 22.13 11.39 13.52
C HIS A 209 22.58 10.28 14.48
N ARG A 210 23.90 10.07 14.54
CA ARG A 210 24.60 9.82 15.80
C ARG A 210 25.21 11.13 16.25
#